data_AF-A0A9D4R9D4-F1
#
_entry.id   AF-A0A9D4R9D4-F1
#
_cell.length_a   1.000
_cell.length_b   1.000
_cell.length_c   1.000
_cell.angle_alpha   90.00
_cell.angle_beta   90.00
_cell.angle_gamma   90.00
#
_symmetry.space_group_name_H-M   'P 1'
#
loop_
_entity.id
_entity.type
_entity.pdbx_description
1 polymer ?
#
loop_
_entity_poly.entity_id
_entity_poly.type
_entity_poly.pdbx_seq_one_letter_code
_entity_poly.pdbx_strand_id
1 'polypeptide(L)'
;MGNTSANRENDCVKKLWMFCKDHLKISDPKRTIHIDRAHRIGKYQRNKTRPIVAKVMNTNSILCIKNALKSVDLRRSQYKVTEQYPAEVLERPKALVDHITAARRDGKIAVLHPRQTLYRWSTVCSTKHDVTIKNY
;
A
#
# COMPACT_ATOMS: atom_id res chain seq x y z
N MET A 1 -39.85 -7.87 9.32
CA MET A 1 -38.84 -8.84 9.82
C MET A 1 -37.55 -8.60 9.04
N GLY A 2 -36.48 -8.21 9.74
CA GLY A 2 -35.30 -7.57 9.17
C GLY A 2 -34.35 -8.50 8.39
N ASN A 3 -33.86 -7.99 7.26
CA ASN A 3 -32.91 -8.60 6.32
C ASN A 3 -31.76 -9.39 6.97
N THR A 4 -31.80 -10.72 6.85
CA THR A 4 -30.77 -11.65 7.37
C THR A 4 -29.72 -12.06 6.32
N SER A 5 -29.66 -11.40 5.17
CA SER A 5 -28.70 -11.69 4.09
C SER A 5 -27.46 -10.77 4.08
N ALA A 6 -27.48 -9.67 4.83
CA ALA A 6 -26.42 -8.65 4.81
C ALA A 6 -25.18 -8.97 5.67
N ASN A 7 -25.21 -10.03 6.49
CA ASN A 7 -24.30 -10.17 7.64
C ASN A 7 -23.11 -11.14 7.43
N ARG A 8 -23.05 -11.91 6.33
CA ARG A 8 -21.98 -12.90 6.10
C ARG A 8 -20.85 -12.42 5.19
N GLU A 9 -21.10 -11.45 4.30
CA GLU A 9 -20.07 -10.92 3.39
C GLU A 9 -19.38 -9.63 3.89
N ASN A 10 -20.02 -8.87 4.80
CA ASN A 10 -19.80 -7.43 4.96
C ASN A 10 -18.94 -6.97 6.13
N ASP A 11 -18.50 -7.84 7.05
CA ASP A 11 -17.63 -7.37 8.13
C ASP A 11 -16.17 -7.23 7.64
N CYS A 12 -15.93 -6.15 6.90
CA CYS A 12 -14.63 -5.80 6.34
C CYS A 12 -13.58 -5.61 7.45
N VAL A 13 -14.01 -5.13 8.61
CA VAL A 13 -13.16 -4.91 9.77
C VAL A 13 -12.67 -6.25 10.32
N LYS A 14 -13.56 -7.23 10.53
CA LYS A 14 -13.16 -8.60 10.92
C LYS A 14 -12.18 -9.22 9.93
N LYS A 15 -12.43 -9.09 8.63
CA LYS A 15 -11.53 -9.60 7.58
C LYS A 15 -10.15 -8.94 7.63
N LEU A 16 -10.08 -7.64 7.91
CA LEU A 16 -8.81 -6.93 8.09
C LEU A 16 -8.06 -7.42 9.34
N TRP A 17 -8.74 -7.61 10.47
CA TRP A 17 -8.09 -8.14 11.67
C TRP A 17 -7.57 -9.57 11.47
N MET A 18 -8.34 -10.44 10.80
CA MET A 18 -7.86 -11.78 10.43
C MET A 18 -6.63 -11.68 9.53
N PHE A 19 -6.66 -10.83 8.50
CA PHE A 19 -5.50 -10.61 7.63
C PHE A 19 -4.26 -10.15 8.41
N CYS A 20 -4.43 -9.19 9.32
CA CYS A 20 -3.33 -8.68 10.14
C CYS A 20 -2.76 -9.74 11.08
N LYS A 21 -3.61 -10.59 11.66
CA LYS A 21 -3.18 -11.69 12.51
C LYS A 21 -2.47 -12.79 11.73
N ASP A 22 -3.14 -13.29 10.70
CA ASP A 22 -2.77 -14.55 10.05
C ASP A 22 -1.67 -14.35 9.01
N HIS A 23 -1.67 -13.22 8.30
CA HIS A 23 -0.72 -12.93 7.23
C HIS A 23 0.35 -11.91 7.61
N LEU A 24 0.01 -10.88 8.39
CA LEU A 24 0.99 -9.89 8.86
C LEU A 24 1.65 -10.27 10.19
N LYS A 25 1.20 -11.35 10.84
CA LYS A 25 1.73 -11.87 12.11
C LYS A 25 1.70 -10.85 13.26
N ILE A 26 0.70 -9.98 13.26
CA ILE A 26 0.45 -9.04 14.36
C ILE A 26 -0.31 -9.79 15.46
N SER A 27 0.25 -9.86 16.67
CA SER A 27 -0.25 -10.71 17.75
C SER A 27 -1.68 -10.35 18.22
N ASP A 28 -1.98 -9.05 18.39
CA ASP A 28 -3.31 -8.57 18.77
C ASP A 28 -3.75 -7.37 17.92
N PRO A 29 -4.18 -7.60 16.67
CA PRO A 29 -4.50 -6.51 15.76
C PRO A 29 -5.75 -5.73 16.19
N LYS A 30 -6.62 -6.29 17.03
CA LYS A 30 -7.81 -5.59 17.52
C LYS A 30 -7.45 -4.48 18.50
N ARG A 31 -6.43 -4.70 19.33
CA ARG A 31 -5.92 -3.67 20.25
C ARG A 31 -4.95 -2.71 19.56
N THR A 32 -4.13 -3.21 18.64
CA THR A 32 -3.04 -2.41 18.04
C THR A 32 -3.50 -1.54 16.86
N ILE A 33 -4.51 -1.98 16.10
CA ILE A 33 -4.93 -1.30 14.86
C ILE A 33 -6.32 -0.70 15.03
N HIS A 34 -6.39 0.64 15.00
CA HIS A 34 -7.64 1.37 15.08
C HIS A 34 -8.17 1.72 13.69
N ILE A 35 -9.20 0.99 13.26
CA ILE A 35 -9.87 1.16 11.98
C ILE A 35 -11.04 2.13 12.14
N ASP A 36 -11.05 3.23 11.38
CA ASP A 36 -12.12 4.23 11.32
C ASP A 36 -13.31 3.68 10.52
N ARG A 37 -13.02 3.27 9.27
CA ARG A 37 -13.99 2.72 8.33
C ARG A 37 -13.33 1.67 7.46
N ALA A 38 -14.08 0.64 7.10
CA ALA A 38 -13.67 -0.35 6.11
C ALA A 38 -14.87 -0.74 5.24
N HIS A 39 -14.68 -0.74 3.93
CA HIS A 39 -15.74 -1.10 2.98
C HIS A 39 -15.12 -1.68 1.70
N ARG A 40 -15.94 -2.40 0.93
CA ARG A 40 -15.55 -2.88 -0.41
C ARG A 40 -15.84 -1.81 -1.45
N ILE A 41 -14.97 -1.70 -2.45
CA ILE A 41 -15.15 -0.80 -3.59
C ILE A 41 -15.38 -1.58 -4.90
N GLY A 42 -16.03 -0.93 -5.87
CA GLY A 42 -16.31 -1.49 -7.18
C GLY A 42 -17.62 -2.29 -7.28
N LYS A 43 -18.05 -2.50 -8.54
CA LYS A 43 -19.25 -3.29 -8.85
C LYS A 43 -19.03 -4.76 -8.51
N TYR A 44 -20.04 -5.42 -7.98
CA TYR A 44 -20.00 -6.87 -7.79
C TYR A 44 -19.88 -7.57 -9.14
N GLN A 45 -18.93 -8.49 -9.24
CA GLN A 45 -18.75 -9.36 -10.40
C GLN A 45 -18.63 -10.80 -9.89
N ARG A 46 -19.38 -11.72 -10.49
CA ARG A 46 -19.32 -13.13 -10.16
C ARG A 46 -17.87 -13.63 -10.35
N ASN A 47 -17.37 -14.40 -9.37
CA ASN A 47 -16.00 -14.92 -9.33
C ASN A 47 -14.87 -13.88 -9.18
N LYS A 48 -15.17 -12.62 -8.85
CA LYS A 48 -14.12 -11.61 -8.53
C LYS A 48 -14.27 -11.05 -7.13
N THR A 49 -13.17 -11.08 -6.38
CA THR A 49 -13.10 -10.47 -5.05
C THR A 49 -12.93 -8.96 -5.19
N ARG A 50 -13.91 -8.20 -4.68
CA ARG A 50 -13.81 -6.74 -4.59
C ARG A 50 -12.74 -6.33 -3.57
N PRO A 51 -11.87 -5.36 -3.86
CA PRO A 51 -10.89 -4.90 -2.89
C PRO A 51 -11.57 -4.23 -1.68
N ILE A 52 -10.93 -4.32 -0.52
CA ILE A 52 -11.34 -3.64 0.70
C ILE A 52 -10.49 -2.37 0.84
N VAL A 53 -11.14 -1.23 1.03
CA VAL A 53 -10.49 0.03 1.40
C VAL A 53 -10.75 0.28 2.88
N ALA A 54 -9.70 0.61 3.61
CA ALA A 54 -9.76 0.91 5.03
C ALA A 54 -9.12 2.26 5.32
N LYS A 55 -9.77 3.06 6.15
CA LYS A 55 -9.17 4.24 6.77
C LYS A 55 -8.79 3.88 8.21
N VAL A 56 -7.56 4.20 8.56
CA VAL A 56 -6.99 3.94 9.88
C VAL A 56 -6.94 5.27 10.63
N MET A 57 -7.25 5.26 11.93
CA MET A 57 -7.43 6.47 12.73
C MET A 57 -6.11 7.19 13.04
N ASN A 58 -5.02 6.45 13.24
CA ASN A 58 -3.77 7.03 13.75
C ASN A 58 -2.53 6.56 12.98
N THR A 59 -1.49 7.40 13.04
CA THR A 59 -0.19 7.15 12.39
C THR A 59 0.49 5.89 12.92
N ASN A 60 0.32 5.58 14.21
CA ASN A 60 0.92 4.40 14.83
C ASN A 60 0.39 3.09 14.24
N SER A 61 -0.92 3.01 14.01
CA SER A 61 -1.56 1.85 13.38
C SER A 61 -1.08 1.69 11.93
N ILE A 62 -0.96 2.79 11.18
CA ILE A 62 -0.42 2.77 9.81
C ILE A 62 1.03 2.29 9.82
N LEU A 63 1.87 2.84 10.71
CA LEU A 63 3.27 2.46 10.81
C LEU A 63 3.43 0.99 11.22
N CYS A 64 2.61 0.50 12.15
CA CYS A 64 2.56 -0.90 12.54
C CYS A 64 2.28 -1.81 11.33
N ILE A 65 1.24 -1.50 10.56
CA ILE A 65 0.90 -2.24 9.34
C ILE A 65 2.06 -2.17 8.32
N LYS A 66 2.62 -0.98 8.08
CA LYS A 66 3.74 -0.80 7.14
C LYS A 66 4.98 -1.59 7.53
N ASN A 67 5.33 -1.60 8.82
CA ASN A 67 6.48 -2.36 9.31
C ASN A 67 6.23 -3.86 9.21
N ALA A 68 5.03 -4.33 9.57
CA ALA A 68 4.68 -5.73 9.42
C ALA A 68 4.72 -6.18 7.94
N LEU A 69 4.25 -5.33 7.02
CA LEU A 69 4.32 -5.58 5.57
C LEU A 69 5.74 -5.71 5.03
N LYS A 70 6.73 -5.01 5.61
CA LYS A 70 8.14 -5.14 5.23
C LYS A 70 8.74 -6.47 5.68
N SER A 71 8.23 -7.02 6.78
CA SER A 71 8.74 -8.23 7.41
C SER A 71 8.15 -9.53 6.84
N VAL A 72 7.12 -9.44 5.98
CA VAL A 72 6.42 -10.61 5.43
C VAL A 72 6.46 -10.62 3.91
N ASP A 73 6.73 -11.79 3.32
CA ASP A 73 6.69 -11.95 1.86
C ASP A 73 5.26 -12.22 1.37
N LEU A 74 4.55 -11.14 1.01
CA LEU A 74 3.22 -11.25 0.42
C LEU A 74 3.24 -11.66 -1.06
N ARG A 75 4.40 -11.74 -1.74
CA ARG A 75 4.46 -12.07 -3.19
C ARG A 75 4.01 -13.50 -3.48
N ARG A 76 4.18 -14.39 -2.50
CA ARG A 76 3.70 -15.78 -2.56
C ARG A 76 2.24 -15.93 -2.12
N SER A 77 1.62 -14.86 -1.64
CA SER A 77 0.24 -14.86 -1.16
C SER A 77 -0.72 -14.36 -2.22
N GLN A 78 -2.03 -14.58 -2.00
CA GLN A 78 -3.09 -14.02 -2.83
C GLN A 78 -3.41 -12.55 -2.51
N TYR A 79 -2.72 -11.95 -1.55
CA TYR A 79 -2.99 -10.60 -1.07
C TYR A 79 -2.05 -9.58 -1.68
N LYS A 80 -2.63 -8.46 -2.10
CA LYS A 80 -1.91 -7.26 -2.50
C LYS A 80 -2.37 -6.10 -1.64
N VAL A 81 -1.45 -5.50 -0.90
CA VAL A 81 -1.70 -4.32 -0.08
C VAL A 81 -1.01 -3.13 -0.74
N THR A 82 -1.79 -2.08 -1.02
CA THR A 82 -1.30 -0.85 -1.63
C THR A 82 -1.90 0.34 -0.90
N GLU A 83 -1.10 1.38 -0.70
CA GLU A 83 -1.58 2.64 -0.17
C GLU A 83 -2.41 3.38 -1.22
N GLN A 84 -3.46 4.06 -0.77
CA GLN A 84 -4.30 4.89 -1.62
C GLN A 84 -3.68 6.28 -1.71
N TYR A 85 -3.09 6.58 -2.86
CA TYR A 85 -2.57 7.91 -3.18
C TYR A 85 -3.50 8.63 -4.16
N PRO A 86 -3.52 9.97 -4.14
CA PRO A 86 -4.25 10.73 -5.14
C PRO A 86 -3.64 10.54 -6.54
N ALA A 87 -4.44 10.77 -7.59
CA ALA A 87 -4.09 10.40 -8.96
C ALA A 87 -2.78 11.05 -9.42
N GLU A 88 -2.53 12.30 -9.04
CA GLU A 88 -1.34 13.05 -9.43
C GLU A 88 -0.06 12.40 -8.89
N VAL A 89 -0.13 11.75 -7.73
CA VAL A 89 1.00 11.01 -7.15
C VAL A 89 1.22 9.69 -7.88
N LEU A 90 0.15 9.04 -8.34
CA LEU A 90 0.21 7.77 -9.08
C LEU A 90 0.61 7.94 -10.55
N GLU A 91 0.37 9.12 -11.14
CA GLU A 91 0.68 9.39 -12.54
C GLU A 91 2.14 9.81 -12.78
N ARG A 92 2.78 10.48 -11.82
CA ARG A 92 4.19 10.90 -11.94
C ARG A 92 5.16 9.75 -12.23
N PRO A 93 5.09 8.59 -11.56
CA PRO A 93 5.95 7.45 -11.89
C PRO A 93 5.77 6.96 -13.31
N LYS A 94 4.54 7.05 -13.87
CA LYS A 94 4.26 6.57 -15.23
C LYS A 94 5.05 7.35 -16.27
N ALA A 95 5.15 8.67 -16.10
CA ALA A 95 5.96 9.53 -16.97
C ALA A 95 7.47 9.21 -16.90
N LEU A 96 7.92 8.56 -15.83
CA LEU A 96 9.33 8.22 -15.60
C LEU A 96 9.67 6.77 -15.99
N VAL A 97 8.67 5.95 -16.35
CA VAL A 97 8.88 4.53 -16.72
C VAL A 97 9.81 4.41 -17.92
N ASP A 98 9.64 5.27 -18.93
CA ASP A 98 10.44 5.23 -20.15
C ASP A 98 11.91 5.52 -19.86
N HIS A 99 12.18 6.54 -19.03
CA HIS A 99 13.53 6.89 -18.59
C HIS A 99 14.19 5.78 -17.76
N ILE A 100 13.43 5.15 -16.85
CA ILE A 100 13.91 4.02 -16.05
C ILE A 100 14.23 2.82 -16.95
N THR A 101 13.38 2.55 -17.94
CA THR A 101 13.56 1.44 -18.88
C THR A 101 14.78 1.65 -19.76
N ALA A 102 14.97 2.87 -20.28
CA ALA A 102 16.16 3.24 -21.03
C ALA A 102 17.44 3.12 -20.20
N ALA A 103 17.45 3.64 -18.97
CA ALA A 103 18.60 3.52 -18.07
C ALA A 103 18.95 2.06 -17.76
N ARG A 104 17.95 1.18 -17.55
CA ARG A 104 18.18 -0.25 -17.33
C ARG A 104 18.71 -0.97 -18.56
N ARG A 105 18.30 -0.57 -19.76
CA ARG A 105 18.88 -1.09 -21.02
C ARG A 105 20.36 -0.73 -21.15
N ASP A 106 20.74 0.46 -20.69
CA ASP A 106 22.13 0.91 -20.64
C ASP A 106 22.97 0.26 -19.51
N GLY A 107 22.42 -0.72 -18.80
CA GLY A 107 23.09 -1.36 -17.66
C GLY A 107 23.14 -0.51 -16.38
N LYS A 108 22.45 0.64 -16.35
CA LYS A 108 22.41 1.55 -15.19
C LYS A 108 21.33 1.12 -14.20
N ILE A 109 21.58 1.35 -12.92
CA ILE A 109 20.58 1.13 -11.88
C ILE A 109 19.75 2.41 -11.73
N ALA A 110 18.46 2.33 -12.08
CA ALA A 110 17.49 3.40 -11.91
C ALA A 110 16.46 3.04 -10.82
N VAL A 111 16.38 3.89 -9.78
CA VAL A 111 15.48 3.73 -8.63
C VAL A 111 14.51 4.90 -8.56
N LEU A 112 13.22 4.59 -8.54
CA LEU A 112 12.15 5.58 -8.32
C LEU A 112 11.95 5.76 -6.81
N HIS A 113 12.05 7.00 -6.34
CA HIS A 113 11.75 7.33 -4.95
C HIS A 113 10.32 7.88 -4.85
N PRO A 114 9.43 7.31 -4.03
CA PRO A 114 8.18 7.98 -3.69
C PRO A 114 8.54 9.28 -2.97
N ARG A 115 8.01 10.41 -3.46
CA ARG A 115 8.28 11.74 -2.89
C ARG A 115 7.99 11.72 -1.38
N GLN A 116 9.02 11.79 -0.56
CA GLN A 116 8.89 12.18 0.84
C GLN A 116 8.47 13.65 0.83
N THR A 117 7.33 13.99 1.43
CA THR A 117 7.12 15.35 1.92
C THR A 117 8.34 15.72 2.76
N LEU A 118 9.06 16.75 2.32
CA LEU A 118 10.32 17.25 2.92
C LEU A 118 10.29 17.24 4.45
N TYR A 119 11.20 16.48 5.06
CA TYR A 119 11.91 16.95 6.25
C TYR A 119 13.39 17.04 5.86
N ARG A 120 13.81 18.28 5.59
CA ARG A 120 15.17 18.73 5.24
C ARG A 120 16.17 18.31 6.31
N TRP A 121 17.30 17.69 5.94
CA TRP A 121 18.65 18.00 6.46
C TRP A 121 19.70 17.59 5.41
N SER A 122 20.54 18.57 5.05
CA SER A 122 21.83 18.54 4.35
C SER A 122 22.35 17.21 3.77
N THR A 123 22.59 17.13 2.46
CA THR A 123 23.86 17.48 1.77
C THR A 123 23.63 17.34 0.26
N VAL A 124 24.34 18.16 -0.50
CA VAL A 124 24.19 18.43 -1.93
C VAL A 124 24.15 17.16 -2.79
N CYS A 125 23.00 16.88 -3.40
CA CYS A 125 22.90 16.24 -4.71
C CYS A 125 21.69 16.86 -5.41
N SER A 126 21.96 17.68 -6.43
CA SER A 126 20.94 18.24 -7.31
C SER A 126 20.20 17.11 -8.01
N THR A 127 18.92 16.92 -7.72
CA THR A 127 18.01 16.17 -8.60
C THR A 127 16.59 16.67 -8.37
N LYS A 128 16.14 17.59 -9.23
CA LYS A 128 14.74 18.05 -9.32
C LYS A 128 13.77 16.98 -9.86
N HIS A 129 14.19 15.72 -9.94
CA HIS A 129 13.39 14.63 -10.49
C HIS A 129 13.54 13.39 -9.60
N ASP A 130 12.41 12.77 -9.24
CA ASP A 130 12.24 11.67 -8.27
C ASP A 130 12.90 10.31 -8.69
N VAL A 131 14.01 10.36 -9.44
CA VAL A 131 14.76 9.20 -9.92
C VAL A 131 16.25 9.41 -9.70
N THR A 132 16.87 8.45 -9.00
CA THR A 132 18.34 8.39 -8.88
C THR A 132 18.86 7.37 -9.89
N ILE A 133 19.74 7.80 -10.79
CA ILE A 133 20.47 6.93 -11.71
C ILE A 133 21.92 6.88 -11.23
N LYS A 134 22.44 5.69 -10.93
CA LYS A 134 23.85 5.49 -10.58
C LYS A 134 24.59 4.85 -11.75
N ASN A 135 25.76 5.37 -12.07
CA ASN A 135 26.73 4.75 -12.98
C ASN A 135 27.80 4.04 -12.11
N TYR A 136 28.23 2.86 -12.55
CA TYR A 136 29.50 2.26 -12.15
C TYR A 136 30.43 2.31 -13.36
#